data_AF-A0A2E3FPS8-F1
#
_entry.id   AF-A0A2E3FPS8-F1
#
_cell.length_a   1.000
_cell.length_b   1.000
_cell.length_c   1.000
_cell.angle_alpha   90.00
_cell.angle_beta   90.00
_cell.angle_gamma   90.00
#
_symmetry.space_group_name_H-M   'P 1'
#
loop_
_entity.id
_entity.type
_entity.pdbx_description
1 polymer ?
#
loop_
_entity_poly.entity_id
_entity_poly.type
_entity_poly.pdbx_seq_one_letter_code
_entity_poly.pdbx_strand_id
1 'polypeptide(L)'
;MAGILDQVSALPEEEPVFQSSGVAFEVKSEDGHPVLKMIGVFLIVICGLGFVNGLDFISPESGLVRPHEWINGLAKGAPAESADFSGTIVSGGEAVVGAKVVILSENSDGFDIYLTNETDEKGRFEIKKATPGLTSITIQRYNENGKHDEVTHRIILNPPSYFEKVGYTTINFDMPPTEEFDNLECSGNYANGSCMREIDYSSKEMKFPLIDESAAGMYVMVGWAMIGLSVIACGFAVLGIRKGSRGLIQTSSVLVFFTAGHYWSACIFSTIAFALTFTVPRKSVILDA
;
A
#
# COMPACT_ATOMS: atom_id res chain seq x y z
N MET A 1 60.31 -29.34 -69.83
CA MET A 1 59.41 -28.38 -69.16
C MET A 1 58.72 -27.51 -70.20
N ALA A 2 57.88 -28.07 -71.07
CA ALA A 2 57.21 -27.30 -72.13
C ALA A 2 55.88 -27.94 -72.56
N GLY A 3 55.08 -28.42 -71.59
CA GLY A 3 53.84 -29.13 -71.90
C GLY A 3 52.70 -28.96 -70.89
N ILE A 4 52.84 -28.05 -69.91
CA ILE A 4 51.81 -27.83 -68.87
C ILE A 4 51.18 -26.42 -68.97
N LEU A 5 51.73 -25.53 -69.81
CA LEU A 5 51.24 -24.14 -69.93
C LEU A 5 50.30 -23.91 -71.13
N ASP A 6 50.12 -24.88 -72.02
CA ASP A 6 49.26 -24.75 -73.22
C ASP A 6 47.78 -25.07 -72.98
N GLN A 7 47.37 -25.34 -71.74
CA GLN A 7 45.96 -25.62 -71.37
C GLN A 7 45.32 -24.56 -70.48
N VAL A 8 45.83 -23.34 -70.46
CA VAL A 8 45.12 -22.22 -69.81
C VAL A 8 44.35 -21.46 -70.88
N SER A 9 43.05 -21.74 -71.00
CA SER A 9 42.13 -20.89 -71.75
C SER A 9 42.27 -19.45 -71.25
N ALA A 10 42.57 -18.52 -72.14
CA ALA A 10 42.66 -17.11 -71.81
C ALA A 10 41.38 -16.65 -71.10
N LEU A 11 41.53 -15.89 -70.01
CA LEU A 11 40.42 -15.21 -69.35
C LEU A 11 39.72 -14.30 -70.39
N PRO A 12 38.38 -14.29 -70.45
CA PRO A 12 37.66 -13.47 -71.42
C PRO A 12 37.97 -11.99 -71.22
N GLU A 13 38.14 -11.24 -72.32
CA GLU A 13 38.46 -9.80 -72.35
C GLU A 13 37.25 -8.89 -72.05
N GLU A 14 36.06 -9.44 -71.81
CA GLU A 14 34.91 -8.64 -71.40
C GLU A 14 34.98 -8.31 -69.91
N GLU A 15 34.79 -7.04 -69.56
CA GLU A 15 34.73 -6.58 -68.17
C GLU A 15 33.74 -7.47 -67.40
N PRO A 16 34.09 -7.98 -66.20
CA PRO A 16 33.19 -8.81 -65.43
C PRO A 16 31.97 -7.98 -65.06
N VAL A 17 30.86 -8.20 -65.77
CA VAL A 17 29.56 -7.68 -65.39
C VAL A 17 29.12 -8.50 -64.19
N PHE A 18 29.45 -8.02 -63.00
CA PHE A 18 28.87 -8.56 -61.78
C PHE A 18 27.35 -8.38 -61.89
N GLN A 19 26.61 -9.46 -62.12
CA GLN A 19 25.18 -9.46 -61.89
C GLN A 19 24.96 -9.11 -60.42
N SER A 20 24.52 -7.88 -60.14
CA SER A 20 23.95 -7.56 -58.84
C SER A 20 22.84 -8.56 -58.62
N SER A 21 22.92 -9.37 -57.57
CA SER A 21 22.00 -10.49 -57.33
C SER A 21 20.55 -10.04 -57.10
N GLY A 22 20.27 -8.72 -57.10
CA GLY A 22 18.97 -8.15 -56.72
C GLY A 22 18.58 -8.47 -55.27
N VAL A 23 19.49 -9.10 -54.51
CA VAL A 23 19.28 -9.49 -53.12
C VAL A 23 19.52 -8.26 -52.27
N ALA A 24 18.43 -7.63 -51.86
CA ALA A 24 18.48 -6.52 -50.92
C ALA A 24 18.43 -7.06 -49.48
N PHE A 25 19.31 -6.54 -48.61
CA PHE A 25 19.35 -6.96 -47.22
C PHE A 25 18.35 -6.16 -46.40
N GLU A 26 17.32 -6.83 -45.88
CA GLU A 26 16.37 -6.21 -44.96
C GLU A 26 16.97 -6.14 -43.55
N VAL A 27 17.45 -4.96 -43.15
CA VAL A 27 17.92 -4.69 -41.78
C VAL A 27 16.78 -4.08 -40.99
N LYS A 28 16.45 -4.67 -39.84
CA LYS A 28 15.48 -4.08 -38.90
C LYS A 28 16.05 -2.77 -38.39
N SER A 29 15.40 -1.65 -38.72
CA SER A 29 15.81 -0.33 -38.28
C SER A 29 15.47 -0.17 -36.80
N GLU A 30 16.44 0.31 -36.02
CA GLU A 30 16.25 0.67 -34.61
C GLU A 30 15.45 1.96 -34.43
N ASP A 31 15.11 2.68 -35.51
CA ASP A 31 14.35 3.91 -35.44
C ASP A 31 12.90 3.65 -35.01
N GLY A 32 12.60 4.06 -33.78
CA GLY A 32 11.29 3.96 -33.16
C GLY A 32 10.21 4.63 -34.02
N HIS A 33 9.24 3.83 -34.45
CA HIS A 33 8.04 4.28 -35.13
C HIS A 33 7.38 5.46 -34.36
N PRO A 34 6.85 6.50 -35.02
CA PRO A 34 6.29 7.68 -34.34
C PRO A 34 5.24 7.34 -33.27
N VAL A 35 4.43 6.30 -33.52
CA VAL A 35 3.44 5.77 -32.57
C VAL A 35 4.10 5.30 -31.26
N LEU A 36 5.30 4.73 -31.30
CA LEU A 36 6.02 4.32 -30.09
C LEU A 36 6.39 5.53 -29.21
N LYS A 37 6.74 6.66 -29.82
CA LYS A 37 6.99 7.91 -29.09
C LYS A 37 5.71 8.43 -28.44
N MET A 38 4.57 8.34 -29.14
CA MET A 38 3.27 8.72 -28.59
C MET A 38 2.87 7.85 -27.39
N ILE A 39 3.09 6.52 -27.48
CA ILE A 39 2.88 5.60 -26.35
C ILE A 39 3.79 5.97 -25.16
N GLY A 40 5.05 6.31 -25.43
CA GLY A 40 5.97 6.76 -24.39
C GLY A 40 5.51 8.06 -23.70
N VAL A 41 5.04 9.05 -24.46
CA VAL A 41 4.47 10.29 -23.89
C VAL A 41 3.23 9.98 -23.05
N PHE A 42 2.37 9.10 -23.52
CA PHE A 42 1.20 8.65 -22.76
C PHE A 42 1.62 7.98 -21.44
N LEU A 43 2.68 7.16 -21.45
CA LEU A 43 3.22 6.56 -20.23
C LEU A 43 3.75 7.58 -19.23
N ILE A 44 4.33 8.70 -19.67
CA ILE A 44 4.76 9.78 -18.76
C ILE A 44 3.54 10.34 -18.01
N VAL A 45 2.41 10.53 -18.69
CA VAL A 45 1.16 10.96 -18.05
C VAL A 45 0.68 9.91 -17.03
N ILE A 46 0.72 8.63 -17.39
CA ILE A 46 0.33 7.54 -16.49
C ILE A 46 1.25 7.47 -15.27
N CYS A 47 2.56 7.71 -15.43
CA CYS A 47 3.50 7.80 -14.30
C CYS A 47 3.16 8.97 -13.38
N GLY A 48 2.68 10.09 -13.93
CA GLY A 48 2.14 11.20 -13.12
C GLY A 48 0.94 10.77 -12.29
N LEU A 49 0.01 9.99 -12.85
CA LEU A 49 -1.11 9.43 -12.10
C LEU A 49 -0.65 8.48 -10.99
N GLY A 50 0.33 7.61 -11.28
CA GLY A 50 0.94 6.73 -10.29
C GLY A 50 1.59 7.48 -9.13
N PHE A 51 2.26 8.59 -9.43
CA PHE A 51 2.86 9.47 -8.43
C PHE A 51 1.80 10.13 -7.54
N VAL A 52 0.72 10.66 -8.14
CA VAL A 52 -0.41 11.24 -7.41
C VAL A 52 -1.09 10.20 -6.52
N ASN A 53 -1.25 8.96 -7.00
CA ASN A 53 -1.77 7.86 -6.19
C ASN A 53 -0.85 7.58 -4.99
N GLY A 54 0.46 7.60 -5.17
CA GLY A 54 1.40 7.44 -4.05
C GLY A 54 1.30 8.59 -3.03
N LEU A 55 1.11 9.84 -3.49
CA LEU A 55 0.86 10.99 -2.61
C LEU A 55 -0.43 10.83 -1.78
N ASP A 56 -1.46 10.21 -2.36
CA ASP A 56 -2.72 9.92 -1.67
C ASP A 56 -2.49 8.93 -0.51
N PHE A 57 -1.74 7.87 -0.75
CA PHE A 57 -1.44 6.83 0.25
C PHE A 57 -0.57 7.31 1.42
N ILE A 58 0.35 8.25 1.18
CA ILE A 58 1.17 8.84 2.27
C ILE A 58 0.41 9.90 3.07
N SER A 59 -0.82 10.24 2.68
CA SER A 59 -1.66 11.27 3.32
C SER A 59 -2.86 10.63 4.03
N PRO A 60 -2.67 9.88 5.12
CA PRO A 60 -3.70 9.00 5.70
C PRO A 60 -4.95 9.73 6.20
N GLU A 61 -4.86 11.03 6.49
CA GLU A 61 -5.97 11.84 7.01
C GLU A 61 -6.72 12.62 5.92
N SER A 62 -6.07 12.93 4.80
CA SER A 62 -6.63 13.79 3.74
C SER A 62 -6.76 13.11 2.39
N GLY A 63 -6.17 11.92 2.22
CA GLY A 63 -6.25 11.13 1.01
C GLY A 63 -7.65 10.53 0.78
N LEU A 64 -7.90 10.12 -0.46
CA LEU A 64 -9.06 9.33 -0.85
C LEU A 64 -8.98 7.92 -0.28
N VAL A 65 -7.78 7.34 -0.25
CA VAL A 65 -7.52 6.04 0.39
C VAL A 65 -7.14 6.26 1.85
N ARG A 66 -8.12 6.01 2.74
CA ARG A 66 -7.95 6.17 4.18
C ARG A 66 -7.75 4.82 4.88
N PRO A 67 -6.67 4.63 5.66
CA PRO A 67 -6.35 3.34 6.28
C PRO A 67 -7.47 2.80 7.17
N HIS A 68 -8.10 3.66 7.98
CA HIS A 68 -9.18 3.26 8.87
C HIS A 68 -10.42 2.75 8.12
N GLU A 69 -10.76 3.34 6.96
CA GLU A 69 -11.90 2.89 6.16
C GLU A 69 -11.64 1.53 5.52
N TRP A 70 -10.41 1.29 5.07
CA TRP A 70 -10.04 0.03 4.44
C TRP A 70 -9.92 -1.11 5.47
N ILE A 71 -9.25 -0.89 6.61
CA ILE A 71 -9.17 -1.89 7.69
C ILE A 71 -10.58 -2.24 8.18
N ASN A 72 -11.43 -1.24 8.41
CA ASN A 72 -12.83 -1.47 8.80
C ASN A 72 -13.63 -2.19 7.69
N GLY A 73 -13.39 -1.86 6.43
CA GLY A 73 -14.00 -2.54 5.29
C GLY A 73 -13.63 -4.01 5.21
N LEU A 74 -12.35 -4.34 5.42
CA LEU A 74 -11.87 -5.72 5.49
C LEU A 74 -12.44 -6.47 6.71
N ALA A 75 -12.57 -5.77 7.84
CA ALA A 75 -13.08 -6.34 9.07
C ALA A 75 -14.56 -6.77 9.00
N LYS A 76 -15.39 -6.06 8.23
CA LYS A 76 -16.81 -6.43 8.03
C LYS A 76 -17.02 -7.83 7.43
N GLY A 77 -16.03 -8.34 6.70
CA GLY A 77 -16.07 -9.69 6.13
C GLY A 77 -15.32 -10.74 6.94
N ALA A 78 -14.71 -10.34 8.07
CA ALA A 78 -13.90 -11.23 8.88
C ALA A 78 -14.78 -12.07 9.82
N PRO A 79 -14.36 -13.31 10.16
CA PRO A 79 -15.05 -14.11 11.17
C PRO A 79 -15.08 -13.41 12.54
N ALA A 80 -16.15 -13.62 13.30
CA ALA A 80 -16.16 -13.24 14.71
C ALA A 80 -15.04 -13.97 15.48
N GLU A 81 -14.62 -13.41 16.61
CA GLU A 81 -13.57 -13.97 17.47
C GLU A 81 -12.20 -14.21 16.77
N SER A 82 -11.92 -13.47 15.69
CA SER A 82 -10.70 -13.61 14.89
C SER A 82 -9.68 -12.48 15.04
N ALA A 83 -9.79 -11.64 16.07
CA ALA A 83 -8.81 -10.62 16.43
C ALA A 83 -8.25 -10.81 17.84
N ASP A 84 -6.95 -10.58 17.98
CA ASP A 84 -6.27 -10.43 19.26
C ASP A 84 -5.80 -8.98 19.42
N PHE A 85 -6.09 -8.41 20.57
CA PHE A 85 -5.81 -7.02 20.90
C PHE A 85 -4.88 -6.92 22.10
N SER A 86 -3.80 -6.17 21.95
CA SER A 86 -2.80 -5.98 23.01
C SER A 86 -2.29 -4.55 23.03
N GLY A 87 -1.63 -4.18 24.12
CA GLY A 87 -1.11 -2.84 24.25
C GLY A 87 -0.53 -2.58 25.63
N THR A 88 -0.09 -1.34 25.82
CA THR A 88 0.38 -0.81 27.09
C THR A 88 -0.39 0.44 27.46
N ILE A 89 -0.65 0.64 28.74
CA ILE A 89 -1.29 1.84 29.29
C ILE A 89 -0.28 2.52 30.19
N VAL A 90 0.08 3.74 29.82
CA VAL A 90 0.96 4.62 30.58
C VAL A 90 0.22 5.88 30.99
N SER A 91 0.65 6.57 32.03
CA SER A 91 0.14 7.88 32.44
C SER A 91 1.31 8.70 32.96
N GLY A 92 1.60 9.84 32.31
CA GLY A 92 2.75 10.68 32.69
C GLY A 92 4.11 9.98 32.56
N GLY A 93 4.20 8.95 31.71
CA GLY A 93 5.41 8.15 31.49
C GLY A 93 5.57 6.94 32.42
N GLU A 94 4.66 6.72 33.37
CA GLU A 94 4.65 5.55 34.25
C GLU A 94 3.57 4.54 33.84
N ALA A 95 3.82 3.25 34.07
CA ALA A 95 2.86 2.20 33.75
C ALA A 95 1.66 2.23 34.71
N VAL A 96 0.45 2.15 34.17
CA VAL A 96 -0.77 2.06 34.98
C VAL A 96 -1.06 0.60 35.31
N VAL A 97 -0.86 0.21 36.57
CA VAL A 97 -1.02 -1.17 37.06
C VAL A 97 -2.44 -1.39 37.59
N GLY A 98 -3.04 -2.55 37.28
CA GLY A 98 -4.38 -2.91 37.76
C GLY A 98 -5.53 -2.07 37.16
N ALA A 99 -5.29 -1.41 36.03
CA ALA A 99 -6.36 -0.77 35.26
C ALA A 99 -7.18 -1.84 34.55
N LYS A 100 -8.50 -1.68 34.59
CA LYS A 100 -9.44 -2.57 33.92
C LYS A 100 -9.70 -2.06 32.51
N VAL A 101 -9.41 -2.90 31.52
CA VAL A 101 -9.61 -2.64 30.10
C VAL A 101 -10.83 -3.42 29.65
N VAL A 102 -11.81 -2.73 29.07
CA VAL A 102 -13.05 -3.32 28.57
C VAL A 102 -13.21 -2.97 27.11
N ILE A 103 -13.53 -3.96 26.27
CA ILE A 103 -13.94 -3.73 24.88
C ILE A 103 -15.29 -4.38 24.62
N LEU A 104 -16.06 -3.76 23.72
CA LEU A 104 -17.26 -4.38 23.16
C LEU A 104 -16.83 -5.29 21.99
N SER A 105 -17.33 -6.52 21.96
CA SER A 105 -17.07 -7.46 20.88
C SER A 105 -18.34 -8.24 20.57
N GLU A 106 -18.44 -8.80 19.37
CA GLU A 106 -19.48 -9.76 19.02
C GLU A 106 -18.93 -11.18 19.20
N ASN A 107 -19.75 -12.14 19.62
CA ASN A 107 -19.41 -13.56 19.60
C ASN A 107 -19.85 -14.21 18.27
N SER A 108 -19.39 -15.43 17.98
CA SER A 108 -19.78 -16.27 16.84
C SER A 108 -21.28 -16.44 16.60
N ASP A 109 -22.11 -16.29 17.64
CA ASP A 109 -23.58 -16.34 17.57
C ASP A 109 -24.23 -14.97 17.24
N GLY A 110 -23.44 -13.90 17.07
CA GLY A 110 -23.93 -12.56 16.76
C GLY A 110 -24.40 -11.75 17.98
N PHE A 111 -24.02 -12.15 19.19
CA PHE A 111 -24.35 -11.43 20.43
C PHE A 111 -23.20 -10.56 20.89
N ASP A 112 -23.53 -9.34 21.33
CA ASP A 112 -22.60 -8.43 21.98
C ASP A 112 -22.13 -8.97 23.35
N ILE A 113 -20.82 -9.03 23.52
CA ILE A 113 -20.11 -9.44 24.72
C ILE A 113 -19.10 -8.39 25.14
N TYR A 114 -18.89 -8.26 26.45
CA TYR A 114 -17.82 -7.41 26.99
C TYR A 114 -16.60 -8.29 27.29
N LEU A 115 -15.50 -8.02 26.60
CA LEU A 115 -14.22 -8.64 26.91
C LEU A 115 -13.47 -7.72 27.87
N THR A 116 -12.96 -8.29 28.96
CA THR A 116 -12.29 -7.54 30.03
C THR A 116 -10.92 -8.12 30.32
N ASN A 117 -9.95 -7.25 30.59
CA ASN A 117 -8.62 -7.62 31.06
C ASN A 117 -8.14 -6.61 32.11
N GLU A 118 -7.13 -6.98 32.91
CA GLU A 118 -6.49 -6.09 33.87
C GLU A 118 -5.02 -5.94 33.54
N THR A 119 -4.49 -4.72 33.64
CA THR A 119 -3.10 -4.44 33.29
C THR A 119 -2.10 -5.05 34.29
N ASP A 120 -0.99 -5.58 33.74
CA ASP A 120 0.11 -6.13 34.54
C ASP A 120 1.02 -5.05 35.17
N GLU A 121 2.08 -5.47 35.87
CA GLU A 121 3.06 -4.57 36.51
C GLU A 121 3.77 -3.61 35.53
N LYS A 122 3.72 -3.91 34.23
CA LYS A 122 4.27 -3.07 33.15
C LYS A 122 3.18 -2.31 32.40
N GLY A 123 1.94 -2.31 32.90
CA GLY A 123 0.80 -1.64 32.28
C GLY A 123 0.28 -2.36 31.03
N ARG A 124 0.67 -3.62 30.79
CA ARG A 124 0.31 -4.36 29.57
C ARG A 124 -1.02 -5.08 29.75
N PHE A 125 -1.82 -5.12 28.68
CA PHE A 125 -3.06 -5.90 28.62
C PHE A 125 -3.07 -6.78 27.36
N GLU A 126 -3.84 -7.87 27.41
CA GLU A 126 -4.02 -8.78 26.27
C GLU A 126 -5.47 -9.31 26.27
N ILE A 127 -6.23 -9.00 25.22
CA ILE A 127 -7.59 -9.46 24.99
C ILE A 127 -7.58 -10.36 23.76
N LYS A 128 -8.02 -11.61 23.93
CA LYS A 128 -8.05 -12.61 22.86
C LYS A 128 -9.45 -12.82 22.34
N LYS A 129 -9.56 -13.29 21.10
CA LYS A 129 -10.84 -13.68 20.49
C LYS A 129 -11.85 -12.53 20.45
N ALA A 130 -11.38 -11.33 20.21
CA ALA A 130 -12.23 -10.21 19.86
C ALA A 130 -12.73 -10.33 18.42
N THR A 131 -13.82 -9.66 18.10
CA THR A 131 -14.30 -9.54 16.73
C THR A 131 -13.62 -8.35 16.04
N PRO A 132 -12.98 -8.56 14.88
CA PRO A 132 -12.34 -7.48 14.14
C PRO A 132 -13.30 -6.36 13.78
N GLY A 133 -12.75 -5.15 13.63
CA GLY A 133 -13.49 -3.99 13.16
C GLY A 133 -13.58 -2.89 14.21
N LEU A 134 -14.51 -1.98 13.96
CA LEU A 134 -14.67 -0.80 14.77
C LEU A 134 -15.34 -1.13 16.10
N THR A 135 -14.68 -0.78 17.21
CA THR A 135 -15.21 -0.95 18.56
C THR A 135 -14.80 0.21 19.48
N SER A 136 -15.38 0.25 20.68
CA SER A 136 -14.97 1.12 21.77
C SER A 136 -14.14 0.36 22.79
N ILE A 137 -13.10 1.01 23.29
CA ILE A 137 -12.33 0.58 24.45
C ILE A 137 -12.57 1.55 25.59
N THR A 138 -12.81 1.00 26.76
CA THR A 138 -12.94 1.74 28.01
C THR A 138 -11.84 1.28 28.96
N ILE A 139 -11.05 2.24 29.44
CA ILE A 139 -9.94 2.02 30.37
C ILE A 139 -10.34 2.64 31.71
N GLN A 140 -10.38 1.83 32.75
CA GLN A 140 -10.81 2.22 34.09
C GLN A 140 -9.62 2.11 35.07
N ARG A 141 -9.20 3.23 35.66
CA ARG A 141 -8.18 3.30 36.71
C ARG A 141 -8.84 3.45 38.07
N TYR A 142 -8.64 2.47 38.94
CA TYR A 142 -9.17 2.49 40.29
C TYR A 142 -8.22 3.20 41.25
N ASN A 143 -8.53 4.44 41.60
CA ASN A 143 -7.78 5.18 42.62
C ASN A 143 -8.21 4.82 44.05
N GLU A 144 -7.27 4.87 45.00
CA GLU A 144 -7.50 4.57 46.42
C GLU A 144 -8.44 5.56 47.12
N ASN A 145 -8.54 6.78 46.59
CA ASN A 145 -9.40 7.85 47.11
C ASN A 145 -10.91 7.63 46.83
N GLY A 146 -11.28 6.52 46.18
CA GLY A 146 -12.65 6.20 45.78
C GLY A 146 -13.16 6.99 44.55
N LYS A 147 -12.35 7.88 43.98
CA LYS A 147 -12.65 8.62 42.74
C LYS A 147 -11.92 7.94 41.59
N HIS A 148 -12.61 7.07 40.87
CA HIS A 148 -12.04 6.28 39.79
C HIS A 148 -12.07 7.06 38.47
N ASP A 149 -11.12 6.78 37.58
CA ASP A 149 -10.97 7.50 36.31
C ASP A 149 -11.28 6.58 35.15
N GLU A 150 -12.05 7.08 34.19
CA GLU A 150 -12.45 6.37 32.97
C GLU A 150 -12.00 7.14 31.74
N VAL A 151 -11.40 6.43 30.79
CA VAL A 151 -11.14 6.95 29.46
C VAL A 151 -11.75 6.03 28.43
N THR A 152 -12.53 6.61 27.52
CA THR A 152 -13.13 5.89 26.40
C THR A 152 -12.53 6.35 25.08
N HIS A 153 -12.06 5.39 24.28
CA HIS A 153 -11.55 5.60 22.92
C HIS A 153 -12.33 4.76 21.92
N ARG A 154 -12.31 5.19 20.67
CA ARG A 154 -12.79 4.44 19.51
C ARG A 154 -11.61 3.87 18.74
N ILE A 155 -11.58 2.55 18.61
CA ILE A 155 -10.48 1.81 18.00
C ILE A 155 -10.97 0.96 16.83
N ILE A 156 -10.05 0.55 15.95
CA ILE A 156 -10.29 -0.50 14.96
C ILE A 156 -9.37 -1.68 15.24
N LEU A 157 -9.96 -2.85 15.42
CA LEU A 157 -9.24 -4.11 15.49
C LEU A 157 -8.98 -4.65 14.08
N ASN A 158 -7.73 -5.01 13.82
CA ASN A 158 -7.29 -5.54 12.54
C ASN A 158 -7.94 -6.91 12.26
N PRO A 159 -8.41 -7.16 11.03
CA PRO A 159 -8.84 -8.48 10.61
C PRO A 159 -7.66 -9.42 10.38
N PRO A 160 -7.90 -10.75 10.34
CA PRO A 160 -6.90 -11.71 9.91
C PRO A 160 -6.41 -11.42 8.49
N SER A 161 -5.11 -11.60 8.27
CA SER A 161 -4.48 -11.51 6.95
C SER A 161 -4.66 -12.83 6.18
N TYR A 162 -4.37 -12.84 4.88
CA TYR A 162 -4.50 -14.06 4.06
C TYR A 162 -3.66 -15.24 4.58
N PHE A 163 -2.54 -14.96 5.28
CA PHE A 163 -1.62 -15.96 5.79
C PHE A 163 -1.81 -16.28 7.27
N GLU A 164 -2.67 -15.55 7.97
CA GLU A 164 -2.87 -15.66 9.41
C GLU A 164 -4.33 -15.91 9.74
N LYS A 165 -4.58 -16.77 10.73
CA LYS A 165 -5.96 -17.08 11.17
C LYS A 165 -6.54 -16.02 12.10
N VAL A 166 -5.68 -15.16 12.66
CA VAL A 166 -6.03 -14.16 13.67
C VAL A 166 -5.39 -12.84 13.24
N GLY A 167 -6.14 -11.75 13.34
CA GLY A 167 -5.64 -10.39 13.17
C GLY A 167 -5.06 -9.86 14.47
N TYR A 168 -3.83 -9.36 14.44
CA TYR A 168 -3.20 -8.79 15.62
C TYR A 168 -3.32 -7.26 15.59
N THR A 169 -3.69 -6.69 16.73
CA THR A 169 -3.78 -5.24 16.92
C THR A 169 -2.98 -4.85 18.15
N THR A 170 -2.03 -3.95 17.98
CA THR A 170 -1.26 -3.36 19.09
C THR A 170 -1.48 -1.86 19.16
N ILE A 171 -2.08 -1.38 20.24
CA ILE A 171 -2.27 0.07 20.47
C ILE A 171 -1.82 0.41 21.89
N ASN A 172 -0.92 1.39 22.01
CA ASN A 172 -0.51 1.92 23.29
C ASN A 172 -1.33 3.16 23.63
N PHE A 173 -1.75 3.28 24.88
CA PHE A 173 -2.55 4.39 25.37
C PHE A 173 -1.76 5.21 26.38
N ASP A 174 -1.82 6.53 26.22
CA ASP A 174 -1.39 7.48 27.24
C ASP A 174 -2.64 8.02 27.94
N MET A 175 -2.88 7.52 29.15
CA MET A 175 -3.99 7.95 29.99
C MET A 175 -3.63 9.28 30.65
N PRO A 176 -4.53 10.28 30.64
CA PRO A 176 -4.27 11.54 31.31
C PRO A 176 -3.91 11.37 32.79
N PRO A 177 -3.05 12.23 33.34
CA PRO A 177 -2.73 12.21 34.76
C PRO A 177 -4.00 12.46 35.59
N THR A 178 -4.02 11.97 36.82
CA THR A 178 -5.17 12.09 37.74
C THR A 178 -5.61 13.54 37.96
N GLU A 179 -4.68 14.49 37.89
CA GLU A 179 -4.92 15.93 38.02
C GLU A 179 -5.90 16.48 36.96
N GLU A 180 -5.87 15.94 35.74
CA GLU A 180 -6.80 16.37 34.68
C GLU A 180 -8.25 15.94 34.98
N PHE A 181 -8.42 14.84 35.71
CA PHE A 181 -9.73 14.37 36.15
C PHE A 181 -10.27 15.12 37.37
N ASP A 182 -9.45 15.89 38.09
CA ASP A 182 -9.90 16.60 39.30
C ASP A 182 -10.93 17.70 39.01
N ASN A 183 -10.94 18.20 37.78
CA ASN A 183 -11.89 19.22 37.32
C ASN A 183 -13.19 18.63 36.75
N LEU A 184 -13.29 17.31 36.62
CA LEU A 184 -14.45 16.65 36.02
C LEU A 184 -15.50 16.31 37.07
N GLU A 185 -16.77 16.33 36.65
CA GLU A 185 -17.87 15.90 37.50
C GLU A 185 -17.77 14.39 37.76
N CYS A 186 -17.94 14.00 39.02
CA CYS A 186 -17.96 12.59 39.39
C CYS A 186 -19.36 12.01 39.14
N SER A 187 -19.46 11.12 38.16
CA SER A 187 -20.67 10.42 37.79
C SER A 187 -20.79 9.10 38.56
N GLY A 188 -22.00 8.79 39.04
CA GLY A 188 -22.28 7.59 39.83
C GLY A 188 -22.01 7.77 41.33
N ASN A 189 -23.07 7.77 42.13
CA ASN A 189 -22.96 7.60 43.58
C ASN A 189 -23.05 6.11 43.90
N TYR A 190 -21.94 5.39 43.78
CA TYR A 190 -21.90 3.99 44.16
C TYR A 190 -22.04 3.85 45.68
N ALA A 191 -22.53 2.69 46.14
CA ALA A 191 -22.91 2.46 47.54
C ALA A 191 -21.79 2.71 48.56
N ASN A 192 -20.53 2.73 48.13
CA ASN A 192 -19.35 2.97 48.96
C ASN A 192 -18.90 4.45 48.98
N GLY A 193 -19.67 5.37 48.39
CA GLY A 193 -19.27 6.76 48.19
C GLY A 193 -18.20 6.95 47.10
N SER A 194 -17.90 5.89 46.34
CA SER A 194 -17.04 5.96 45.16
C SER A 194 -17.80 6.53 43.97
N CYS A 195 -17.06 7.10 43.03
CA CYS A 195 -17.60 7.71 41.82
C CYS A 195 -16.62 7.60 40.64
N MET A 196 -17.13 7.72 39.41
CA MET A 196 -16.37 7.60 38.17
C MET A 196 -16.20 8.98 37.53
N ARG A 197 -15.02 9.27 36.97
CA ARG A 197 -14.73 10.51 36.26
C ARG A 197 -14.36 10.15 34.83
N GLU A 198 -15.18 10.56 33.88
CA GLU A 198 -15.08 10.07 32.50
C GLU A 198 -14.51 11.15 31.55
N ILE A 199 -13.54 10.74 30.74
CA ILE A 199 -13.11 11.47 29.55
C ILE A 199 -13.42 10.61 28.33
N ASP A 200 -14.35 11.06 27.51
CA ASP A 200 -14.73 10.38 26.27
C ASP A 200 -14.08 11.04 25.04
N TYR A 201 -13.19 10.32 24.36
CA TYR A 201 -12.57 10.72 23.10
C TYR A 201 -13.36 10.27 21.87
N SER A 202 -14.39 9.44 22.03
CA SER A 202 -15.15 8.82 20.92
C SER A 202 -15.70 9.84 19.93
N SER A 203 -16.15 11.01 20.42
CA SER A 203 -16.66 12.09 19.59
C SER A 203 -15.59 12.72 18.68
N LYS A 204 -14.35 12.86 19.17
CA LYS A 204 -13.20 13.40 18.42
C LYS A 204 -12.66 12.37 17.43
N GLU A 205 -12.73 11.09 17.80
CA GLU A 205 -12.24 9.94 17.03
C GLU A 205 -13.30 9.41 16.04
N MET A 206 -14.43 10.10 15.85
CA MET A 206 -15.46 9.75 14.87
C MET A 206 -14.92 9.65 13.44
N LYS A 207 -14.03 10.58 13.08
CA LYS A 207 -13.47 10.68 11.72
C LYS A 207 -12.22 9.81 11.56
N PHE A 208 -11.42 9.71 12.62
CA PHE A 208 -10.15 8.99 12.66
C PHE A 208 -10.07 8.17 13.95
N PRO A 209 -10.63 6.95 13.96
CA PRO A 209 -10.47 6.05 15.10
C PRO A 209 -9.01 5.60 15.21
N LEU A 210 -8.59 5.23 16.42
CA LEU A 210 -7.24 4.73 16.64
C LEU A 210 -7.06 3.38 15.94
N ILE A 211 -5.91 3.23 15.28
CA ILE A 211 -5.52 2.04 14.56
C ILE A 211 -4.11 1.62 15.01
N ASP A 212 -3.77 0.37 14.77
CA ASP A 212 -2.41 -0.11 14.95
C ASP A 212 -1.42 0.71 14.10
N GLU A 213 -0.39 1.26 14.74
CA GLU A 213 0.65 2.06 14.09
C GLU A 213 1.40 1.27 13.02
N SER A 214 1.59 -0.04 13.22
CA SER A 214 2.24 -0.92 12.24
C SER A 214 1.40 -1.08 10.98
N ALA A 215 0.08 -1.21 11.14
CA ALA A 215 -0.86 -1.26 10.02
C ALA A 215 -0.86 0.08 9.28
N ALA A 216 -0.93 1.21 10.00
CA ALA A 216 -0.85 2.54 9.40
C ALA A 216 0.46 2.75 8.62
N GLY A 217 1.59 2.34 9.19
CA GLY A 217 2.91 2.43 8.57
C GLY A 217 3.03 1.66 7.26
N MET A 218 2.38 0.50 7.15
CA MET A 218 2.35 -0.28 5.90
C MET A 218 1.77 0.52 4.73
N TYR A 219 0.72 1.31 4.95
CA TYR A 219 0.14 2.14 3.88
C TYR A 219 1.07 3.23 3.40
N VAL A 220 1.72 3.92 4.36
CA VAL A 220 2.69 4.97 4.03
C VAL A 220 3.85 4.37 3.24
N MET A 221 4.32 3.17 3.62
CA MET A 221 5.34 2.45 2.85
C MET A 221 4.89 2.10 1.43
N VAL A 222 3.64 1.64 1.26
CA VAL A 222 3.06 1.38 -0.07
C VAL A 222 3.02 2.66 -0.91
N GLY A 223 2.61 3.79 -0.33
CA GLY A 223 2.61 5.08 -1.01
C GLY A 223 4.00 5.49 -1.52
N TRP A 224 5.03 5.37 -0.67
CA TRP A 224 6.42 5.61 -1.08
C TRP A 224 6.92 4.64 -2.15
N ALA A 225 6.52 3.37 -2.08
CA ALA A 225 6.83 2.39 -3.11
C ALA A 225 6.20 2.76 -4.46
N MET A 226 4.95 3.23 -4.46
CA MET A 226 4.27 3.71 -5.68
C MET A 226 4.94 4.95 -6.28
N ILE A 227 5.38 5.89 -5.44
CA ILE A 227 6.15 7.06 -5.87
C ILE A 227 7.46 6.61 -6.52
N GLY A 228 8.21 5.74 -5.85
CA GLY A 228 9.47 5.20 -6.36
C GLY A 228 9.30 4.47 -7.71
N LEU A 229 8.31 3.58 -7.79
CA LEU A 229 7.97 2.86 -9.02
C LEU A 229 7.59 3.82 -10.15
N SER A 230 6.80 4.85 -9.86
CA SER A 230 6.39 5.86 -10.86
C SER A 230 7.58 6.64 -11.42
N VAL A 231 8.53 7.02 -10.57
CA VAL A 231 9.75 7.73 -11.00
C VAL A 231 10.64 6.83 -11.86
N ILE A 232 10.84 5.58 -11.45
CA ILE A 232 11.62 4.60 -12.21
C ILE A 232 10.95 4.31 -13.56
N ALA A 233 9.64 4.09 -13.57
CA ALA A 233 8.85 3.87 -14.79
C ALA A 233 8.94 5.06 -15.74
N CYS A 234 8.90 6.29 -15.22
CA CYS A 234 9.08 7.51 -16.00
C CYS A 234 10.48 7.56 -16.64
N GLY A 235 11.53 7.20 -15.90
CA GLY A 235 12.89 7.07 -16.44
C GLY A 235 12.97 6.09 -17.62
N PHE A 236 12.34 4.92 -17.50
CA PHE A 236 12.24 3.96 -18.60
C PHE A 236 11.46 4.50 -19.80
N ALA A 237 10.36 5.24 -19.57
CA ALA A 237 9.60 5.88 -20.65
C ALA A 237 10.47 6.89 -21.42
N VAL A 238 11.16 7.79 -20.72
CA VAL A 238 12.02 8.80 -21.33
C VAL A 238 13.17 8.17 -22.12
N LEU A 239 13.85 7.17 -21.54
CA LEU A 239 14.92 6.45 -22.24
C LEU A 239 14.39 5.66 -23.44
N GLY A 240 13.20 5.06 -23.31
CA GLY A 240 12.50 4.37 -24.39
C GLY A 240 12.16 5.28 -25.56
N ILE A 241 11.67 6.50 -25.29
CA ILE A 241 11.40 7.52 -26.33
C ILE A 241 12.69 7.94 -27.03
N ARG A 242 13.76 8.23 -26.26
CA ARG A 242 15.04 8.69 -26.83
C ARG A 242 15.73 7.63 -27.69
N LYS A 243 15.67 6.37 -27.28
CA LYS A 243 16.30 5.25 -27.98
C LYS A 243 15.37 4.53 -28.97
N GLY A 244 14.10 4.92 -29.07
CA GLY A 244 13.12 4.18 -29.87
C GLY A 244 12.89 2.73 -29.43
N SER A 245 13.21 2.40 -28.17
CA SER A 245 13.23 1.01 -27.70
C SER A 245 11.85 0.57 -27.20
N ARG A 246 11.25 -0.38 -27.92
CA ARG A 246 9.97 -0.99 -27.52
C ARG A 246 10.05 -1.70 -26.17
N GLY A 247 11.16 -2.37 -25.88
CA GLY A 247 11.35 -3.07 -24.61
C GLY A 247 11.30 -2.13 -23.39
N LEU A 248 11.97 -0.98 -23.47
CA LEU A 248 11.96 0.01 -22.39
C LEU A 248 10.57 0.60 -22.16
N ILE A 249 9.81 0.86 -23.23
CA ILE A 249 8.41 1.31 -23.15
C ILE A 249 7.54 0.24 -22.47
N GLN A 250 7.71 -1.04 -22.83
CA GLN A 250 6.98 -2.14 -22.21
C GLN A 250 7.31 -2.30 -20.72
N THR A 251 8.59 -2.19 -20.35
CA THR A 251 9.01 -2.22 -18.93
C THR A 251 8.38 -1.08 -18.15
N SER A 252 8.35 0.13 -18.71
CA SER A 252 7.68 1.29 -18.09
C SER A 252 6.19 1.03 -17.84
N SER A 253 5.47 0.46 -18.83
CA SER A 253 4.07 0.04 -18.65
C SER A 253 3.91 -0.96 -17.50
N VAL A 254 4.71 -2.03 -17.48
CA VAL A 254 4.59 -3.05 -16.42
C VAL A 254 4.86 -2.46 -15.04
N LEU A 255 5.84 -1.57 -14.89
CA LEU A 255 6.15 -0.95 -13.60
C LEU A 255 5.03 -0.03 -13.11
N VAL A 256 4.49 0.82 -13.99
CA VAL A 256 3.44 1.78 -13.59
C VAL A 256 2.08 1.10 -13.36
N PHE A 257 1.89 -0.14 -13.85
CA PHE A 257 0.69 -0.94 -13.55
C PHE A 257 0.47 -1.15 -12.05
N PHE A 258 1.55 -1.35 -11.28
CA PHE A 258 1.49 -1.58 -9.84
C PHE A 258 1.21 -0.32 -9.01
N THR A 259 1.09 0.84 -9.66
CA THR A 259 0.75 2.11 -9.01
C THR A 259 -0.75 2.39 -9.03
N ALA A 260 -1.55 1.35 -8.77
CA ALA A 260 -3.00 1.40 -8.74
C ALA A 260 -3.50 2.21 -7.53
N GLY A 261 -4.14 3.36 -7.79
CA GLY A 261 -4.86 4.13 -6.79
C GLY A 261 -6.35 3.84 -6.77
N HIS A 262 -7.11 4.65 -6.03
CA HIS A 262 -8.55 4.49 -5.81
C HIS A 262 -9.37 4.26 -7.09
N TYR A 263 -9.06 4.98 -8.17
CA TYR A 263 -9.79 4.92 -9.44
C TYR A 263 -9.27 3.89 -10.45
N TRP A 264 -8.24 3.11 -10.11
CA TRP A 264 -7.62 2.12 -11.02
C TRP A 264 -7.16 2.71 -12.37
N SER A 265 -7.02 4.03 -12.47
CA SER A 265 -6.73 4.73 -13.73
C SER A 265 -5.33 4.38 -14.25
N ALA A 266 -4.33 4.40 -13.36
CA ALA A 266 -2.94 4.09 -13.72
C ALA A 266 -2.78 2.67 -14.28
N CYS A 267 -3.42 1.66 -13.67
CA CYS A 267 -3.29 0.27 -14.12
C CYS A 267 -4.08 -0.01 -15.41
N ILE A 268 -5.28 0.55 -15.58
CA ILE A 268 -6.07 0.39 -16.81
C ILE A 268 -5.34 1.05 -17.99
N PHE A 269 -4.91 2.30 -17.84
CA PHE A 269 -4.21 3.00 -18.90
C PHE A 269 -2.85 2.38 -19.20
N SER A 270 -2.15 1.87 -18.19
CA SER A 270 -0.93 1.10 -18.40
C SER A 270 -1.17 -0.16 -19.24
N THR A 271 -2.22 -0.92 -18.95
CA THR A 271 -2.58 -2.13 -19.69
C THR A 271 -2.86 -1.80 -21.16
N ILE A 272 -3.57 -0.71 -21.42
CA ILE A 272 -3.83 -0.21 -22.78
C ILE A 272 -2.51 0.19 -23.46
N ALA A 273 -1.64 0.94 -22.78
CA ALA A 273 -0.35 1.35 -23.31
C ALA A 273 0.53 0.14 -23.66
N PHE A 274 0.55 -0.88 -22.79
CA PHE A 274 1.26 -2.14 -23.03
C PHE A 274 0.71 -2.86 -24.27
N ALA A 275 -0.61 -2.99 -24.40
CA ALA A 275 -1.26 -3.60 -25.56
C ALA A 275 -0.93 -2.85 -26.86
N LEU A 276 -0.94 -1.52 -26.84
CA LEU A 276 -0.59 -0.67 -27.98
C LEU A 276 0.87 -0.87 -28.43
N THR A 277 1.78 -1.32 -27.57
CA THR A 277 3.15 -1.63 -28.03
C THR A 277 3.17 -2.78 -29.04
N PHE A 278 2.19 -3.70 -29.00
CA PHE A 278 2.11 -4.83 -29.94
C PHE A 278 1.63 -4.44 -31.34
N THR A 279 0.88 -3.34 -31.45
CA THR A 279 0.38 -2.86 -32.74
C THR A 279 1.41 -2.04 -33.52
N VAL A 280 2.53 -1.67 -32.88
CA VAL A 280 3.61 -0.92 -33.53
C VAL A 280 4.35 -1.82 -34.53
N PRO A 281 4.31 -1.51 -35.85
CA PRO A 281 5.03 -2.28 -36.85
C PRO A 281 6.54 -2.13 -36.66
N ARG A 282 7.27 -3.22 -36.92
CA ARG A 282 8.74 -3.18 -36.93
C ARG A 282 9.17 -2.46 -38.20
N LYS A 283 9.88 -1.34 -38.07
CA LYS A 283 10.46 -0.64 -39.21
C LYS A 283 11.61 -1.49 -39.75
N SER A 284 11.52 -1.92 -41.00
CA SER A 284 12.64 -2.48 -41.73
C SER A 284 13.15 -1.50 -42.76
N VAL A 285 14.46 -1.50 -42.96
CA VAL A 285 15.14 -0.74 -43.99
C VAL A 285 15.77 -1.73 -44.93
N ILE A 286 15.52 -1.54 -46.21
CA ILE A 286 16.14 -2.30 -47.29
C ILE A 286 17.47 -1.62 -47.58
N LEU A 287 18.58 -2.34 -47.39
CA LEU A 287 19.89 -1.90 -47.83
C LEU A 287 20.13 -2.46 -49.24
N ASP A 288 20.28 -1.56 -50.21
CA ASP A 288 20.73 -1.91 -51.55
C ASP A 288 22.23 -2.25 -51.49
N ALA A 289 22.60 -3.37 -52.15
CA ALA A 289 23.97 -3.88 -52.21
C ALA A 289 24.78 -3.26 -53.34
#